data_AF-A0A151K401-F1
#
_entry.id   AF-A0A151K401-F1
#
_cell.length_a   1.000
_cell.length_b   1.000
_cell.length_c   1.000
_cell.angle_alpha   90.00
_cell.angle_beta   90.00
_cell.angle_gamma   90.00
#
_symmetry.space_group_name_H-M   'P 1'
#
loop_
_entity.id
_entity.type
_entity.pdbx_description
1 polymer ?
#
loop_
_entity_poly.entity_id
_entity_poly.type
_entity_poly.pdbx_seq_one_letter_code
_entity_poly.pdbx_strand_id
1 'polypeptide(L)'
;MESLSEELRILSNGKSSIKFTTIYPFFVHTGICKPKFRFPLIMRELLPQKVASSIIDAQRRNYENKSISSYWLPILKIIRLLPDAALKCVTDFSGIYVEPEN
;
A
#
# COMPACT_ATOMS: atom_id res chain seq x y z
N MET A 1 -2.86 -1.13 -11.21
CA MET A 1 -2.58 -2.35 -12.00
C MET A 1 -3.82 -2.89 -12.69
N GLU A 2 -5.02 -2.69 -12.13
CA GLU A 2 -6.31 -3.16 -12.64
C GLU A 2 -6.56 -2.89 -14.14
N SER A 3 -6.35 -1.65 -14.61
CA SER A 3 -6.56 -1.32 -16.04
C SER A 3 -5.65 -2.11 -16.97
N LEU A 4 -4.37 -2.26 -16.60
CA LEU A 4 -3.39 -2.97 -17.42
C LEU A 4 -3.64 -4.49 -17.41
N SER A 5 -4.07 -5.03 -16.27
CA SER A 5 -4.42 -6.45 -16.19
C SER A 5 -5.64 -6.77 -17.03
N GLU A 6 -6.65 -5.91 -17.05
CA GLU A 6 -7.83 -6.09 -17.89
C GLU A 6 -7.53 -5.93 -19.37
N GLU A 7 -6.71 -4.94 -19.74
CA GLU A 7 -6.26 -4.78 -21.11
C GLU A 7 -5.53 -6.04 -21.61
N LEU A 8 -4.61 -6.58 -20.82
CA LEU A 8 -3.89 -7.82 -21.17
C LEU A 8 -4.85 -9.02 -21.27
N ARG A 9 -5.85 -9.11 -20.39
CA ARG A 9 -6.88 -10.16 -20.44
C ARG A 9 -7.67 -10.10 -21.74
N ILE A 10 -8.05 -8.90 -22.18
CA ILE A 10 -8.78 -8.68 -23.44
C ILE A 10 -7.90 -9.02 -24.64
N LEU A 11 -6.69 -8.46 -24.73
CA LEU A 11 -5.77 -8.65 -25.87
C LEU A 11 -5.33 -10.10 -26.03
N SER A 12 -5.16 -10.83 -24.92
CA SER A 12 -4.77 -12.24 -24.95
C SER A 12 -5.94 -13.21 -25.10
N ASN A 13 -7.18 -12.71 -25.19
CA ASN A 13 -8.40 -13.50 -25.15
C ASN A 13 -8.43 -14.46 -23.92
N GLY A 14 -7.97 -13.96 -22.77
CA GLY A 14 -7.86 -14.70 -21.52
C GLY A 14 -6.73 -15.75 -21.45
N LYS A 15 -5.89 -15.88 -22.48
CA LYS A 15 -4.85 -16.91 -22.55
C LYS A 15 -3.51 -16.52 -21.92
N SER A 16 -3.39 -15.28 -21.42
CA SER A 16 -2.16 -14.83 -20.78
C SER A 16 -1.88 -15.58 -19.47
N SER A 17 -0.66 -16.12 -19.36
CA SER A 17 -0.13 -16.69 -18.12
C SER A 17 0.47 -15.65 -17.17
N ILE A 18 0.55 -14.38 -17.58
CA ILE A 18 1.09 -13.30 -16.74
C ILE A 18 0.06 -12.96 -15.66
N LYS A 19 0.49 -13.00 -14.41
CA LYS A 19 -0.29 -12.61 -13.23
C LYS A 19 0.28 -11.33 -12.64
N PHE A 20 -0.60 -10.45 -12.20
CA PHE A 20 -0.25 -9.18 -11.59
C PHE A 20 -0.55 -9.21 -10.11
N THR A 21 0.33 -8.60 -9.32
CA THR A 21 0.18 -8.46 -7.87
C THR A 21 0.39 -7.00 -7.50
N THR A 22 -0.64 -6.37 -6.96
CA THR A 22 -0.60 -5.01 -6.41
C THR A 22 -0.33 -5.10 -4.92
N ILE A 23 0.78 -4.50 -4.49
CA ILE A 23 1.16 -4.40 -3.08
C ILE A 23 0.74 -3.02 -2.58
N TYR A 24 0.02 -2.99 -1.48
CA TYR A 24 -0.31 -1.77 -0.74
C TYR A 24 0.55 -1.72 0.53
N PRO A 25 1.78 -1.17 0.42
CA PRO A 25 2.66 -1.05 1.57
C PRO A 25 2.16 0.05 2.51
N PHE A 26 2.50 -0.09 3.78
CA PHE A 26 2.57 1.03 4.70
C PHE A 26 4.00 1.59 4.70
N PHE A 27 4.34 2.55 5.57
CA PHE A 27 5.71 3.07 5.65
C PHE A 27 6.72 1.94 5.86
N VAL A 28 7.67 1.81 4.93
CA VAL A 28 8.75 0.81 4.95
C VAL A 28 10.05 1.56 5.18
N HIS A 29 10.90 1.07 6.08
CA HIS A 29 12.19 1.68 6.36
C HIS A 29 13.21 1.33 5.25
N THR A 30 13.10 1.98 4.09
CA THR A 30 13.93 1.70 2.91
C THR A 30 15.22 2.51 2.84
N GLY A 31 15.48 3.43 3.79
CA GLY A 31 16.61 4.37 3.69
C GLY A 31 16.35 5.56 2.76
N ILE A 32 15.11 5.75 2.29
CA ILE A 32 14.74 6.84 1.37
C ILE A 32 14.12 8.02 2.13
N CYS A 33 13.37 7.71 3.18
CA CYS A 33 12.59 8.70 3.91
C CYS A 33 12.38 8.26 5.35
N LYS A 34 12.36 9.23 6.26
CA LYS A 34 12.03 9.02 7.67
C LYS A 34 10.60 9.46 7.96
N PRO A 35 9.68 8.53 8.27
CA PRO A 35 8.31 8.90 8.62
C PRO A 35 8.25 9.44 10.06
N LYS A 36 7.46 10.51 10.25
CA LYS A 36 7.04 11.00 11.56
C LYS A 36 5.56 10.73 11.74
N PHE A 37 5.20 10.19 12.90
CA PHE A 37 3.83 9.89 13.29
C PHE A 37 3.49 10.58 14.59
N ARG A 38 2.29 11.15 14.70
CA ARG A 38 1.75 11.60 15.99
C ARG A 38 1.50 10.43 16.96
N PHE A 39 1.14 9.25 16.41
CA PHE A 39 0.74 8.07 17.18
C PHE A 39 1.60 6.82 16.84
N PRO A 40 2.86 6.74 17.32
CA PRO A 40 3.80 5.66 16.97
C PRO A 40 3.40 4.26 17.49
N LEU A 41 2.49 4.19 18.47
CA LEU A 41 1.94 2.93 18.96
C LEU A 41 1.04 2.25 17.92
N ILE A 42 0.33 3.05 17.11
CA ILE A 42 -0.64 2.59 16.12
C ILE A 42 -0.01 2.55 14.72
N MET A 43 0.87 3.51 14.44
CA MET A 43 1.54 3.67 13.15
C MET A 43 3.02 3.36 13.32
N ARG A 44 3.40 2.11 13.03
CA ARG A 44 4.80 1.66 13.03
C ARG A 44 5.29 1.45 11.61
N GLU A 45 6.54 1.80 11.40
CA GLU A 45 7.26 1.43 10.19
C GLU A 45 7.41 -0.09 10.05
N LEU A 46 7.49 -0.54 8.81
CA LEU A 46 7.66 -1.94 8.45
C LEU A 46 9.12 -2.21 8.10
N LEU A 47 9.64 -3.33 8.60
CA LEU A 47 10.96 -3.82 8.25
C LEU A 47 10.99 -4.27 6.77
N PRO A 48 11.98 -3.84 5.97
CA PRO A 48 12.12 -4.21 4.56
C PRO A 48 12.09 -5.72 4.32
N GLN A 49 12.73 -6.51 5.19
CA GLN A 49 12.81 -7.96 5.07
C GLN A 49 11.43 -8.60 5.19
N LYS A 50 10.59 -8.11 6.12
CA LYS A 50 9.21 -8.57 6.30
C LYS A 50 8.34 -8.20 5.11
N VAL A 51 8.52 -6.98 4.58
CA VAL A 51 7.83 -6.50 3.39
C VAL A 51 8.18 -7.36 2.18
N ALA A 52 9.48 -7.55 1.91
CA ALA A 52 9.96 -8.38 0.80
C ALA A 52 9.44 -9.81 0.88
N SER A 53 9.47 -10.43 2.07
CA SER A 53 8.90 -11.77 2.28
C SER A 53 7.40 -11.81 1.95
N SER A 54 6.63 -10.81 2.38
CA SER A 54 5.20 -10.73 2.06
C SER A 54 4.92 -10.51 0.57
N ILE A 55 5.81 -9.80 -0.15
CA ILE A 55 5.68 -9.60 -1.60
C ILE A 55 5.91 -10.93 -2.32
N ILE A 56 6.98 -11.65 -1.97
CA ILE A 56 7.31 -12.96 -2.54
C ILE A 56 6.18 -13.96 -2.29
N ASP A 57 5.63 -14.01 -1.07
CA ASP A 57 4.49 -14.87 -0.74
C ASP A 57 3.25 -14.52 -1.57
N ALA A 58 2.94 -13.23 -1.73
CA ALA A 58 1.81 -12.78 -2.54
C ALA A 58 1.96 -13.15 -4.02
N GLN A 59 3.15 -12.99 -4.59
CA GLN A 59 3.45 -13.39 -5.96
C GLN A 59 3.35 -14.91 -6.13
N ARG A 60 3.94 -15.70 -5.22
CA ARG A 60 3.90 -17.17 -5.28
C ARG A 60 2.49 -17.74 -5.16
N ARG A 61 1.62 -17.07 -4.40
CA ARG A 61 0.21 -17.45 -4.23
C ARG A 61 -0.73 -16.84 -5.26
N ASN A 62 -0.21 -16.06 -6.21
CA ASN A 62 -1.01 -15.33 -7.21
C ASN A 62 -2.08 -14.42 -6.58
N TYR A 63 -1.76 -13.75 -5.47
CA TYR A 63 -2.64 -12.74 -4.91
C TYR A 63 -2.63 -11.50 -5.80
N GLU A 64 -3.82 -11.08 -6.24
CA GLU A 64 -3.97 -9.88 -7.07
C GLU A 64 -3.74 -8.60 -6.26
N ASN A 65 -4.22 -8.59 -5.02
CA ASN A 65 -4.13 -7.44 -4.11
C ASN A 65 -3.65 -7.90 -2.74
N LYS A 66 -2.54 -7.35 -2.26
CA LYS A 66 -2.01 -7.63 -0.92
C LYS A 66 -1.70 -6.34 -0.19
N SER A 67 -2.27 -6.18 0.99
CA SER A 67 -1.76 -5.21 1.96
C SER A 67 -0.92 -5.88 3.01
N ILE A 68 0.18 -5.23 3.33
CA ILE A 68 1.15 -5.72 4.32
C ILE A 68 0.62 -5.47 5.75
N SER A 69 -0.25 -4.47 5.90
CA SER A 69 -0.98 -4.23 7.14
C SER A 69 -2.48 -4.29 6.86
N SER A 70 -3.10 -5.39 7.28
CA SER A 70 -4.48 -5.77 6.95
C SER A 70 -5.53 -4.70 7.28
N TYR A 71 -5.30 -3.91 8.33
CA TYR A 71 -6.25 -2.90 8.78
C TYR A 71 -6.22 -1.62 7.94
N TRP A 72 -5.13 -1.32 7.22
CA TRP A 72 -4.99 -0.05 6.51
C TRP A 72 -5.82 0.05 5.23
N LEU A 73 -5.99 -1.05 4.49
CA LEU A 73 -6.81 -1.02 3.27
C LEU A 73 -8.26 -0.60 3.50
N PRO A 74 -9.03 -1.19 4.44
CA PRO A 74 -10.39 -0.77 4.69
C PRO A 74 -10.44 0.67 5.22
N ILE A 75 -9.49 1.06 6.08
CA ILE A 75 -9.38 2.44 6.58
C ILE A 75 -9.18 3.43 5.42
N LEU A 76 -8.24 3.17 4.51
CA LEU A 76 -7.99 4.02 3.35
C LEU A 76 -9.20 4.11 2.43
N LYS A 77 -9.95 3.01 2.24
CA LYS A 77 -11.20 3.02 1.47
C LYS A 77 -12.26 3.92 2.10
N ILE A 78 -12.43 3.85 3.42
CA ILE A 78 -13.39 4.70 4.14
C ILE A 78 -12.98 6.17 4.10
N ILE A 79 -11.70 6.47 4.35
CA ILE A 79 -11.17 7.85 4.32
C ILE A 79 -11.36 8.49 2.94
N ARG A 80 -11.24 7.71 1.86
CA ARG A 80 -11.46 8.19 0.48
C ARG A 80 -12.92 8.57 0.17
N LEU A 81 -13.88 8.19 1.00
CA LEU A 81 -15.28 8.61 0.85
C LEU A 81 -15.54 10.00 1.46
N LEU A 82 -14.59 10.54 2.22
CA LEU A 82 -14.72 11.82 2.88
C LEU A 82 -14.49 12.98 1.89
N PRO A 83 -15.17 14.13 2.07
CA PRO A 83 -14.85 15.35 1.34
C PRO A 83 -13.42 15.83 1.60
N ASP A 84 -12.84 16.56 0.66
CA ASP A 84 -11.45 17.04 0.73
C ASP A 84 -11.13 17.81 2.03
N ALA A 85 -12.09 18.59 2.54
CA ALA A 85 -11.92 19.30 3.81
C ALA A 85 -11.72 18.34 4.99
N ALA A 86 -12.51 17.28 5.06
CA ALA A 86 -12.38 16.26 6.10
C ALA A 86 -11.09 15.46 5.94
N LEU A 87 -10.66 15.17 4.70
CA LEU A 87 -9.39 14.51 4.43
C LEU A 87 -8.19 15.34 4.95
N LYS A 88 -8.21 16.66 4.74
CA LYS A 88 -7.21 17.58 5.29
C LYS A 88 -7.18 17.51 6.82
N CYS A 89 -8.34 17.60 7.47
CA CYS A 89 -8.42 17.48 8.94
C CYS A 89 -7.88 16.13 9.46
N VAL A 90 -8.17 15.02 8.79
CA VAL A 90 -7.65 13.68 9.16
C VAL A 90 -6.13 13.64 9.00
N THR A 91 -5.61 14.21 7.91
CA THR A 91 -4.17 14.27 7.65
C THR A 91 -3.46 15.09 8.73
N ASP A 92 -3.94 16.29 9.02
CA ASP A 92 -3.42 17.18 10.07
C ASP A 92 -3.51 16.53 11.45
N PHE A 93 -4.61 15.85 11.75
CA PHE A 93 -4.79 15.13 13.01
C PHE A 93 -3.81 13.97 13.18
N SER A 94 -3.62 13.19 12.12
CA SER A 94 -2.74 12.01 12.12
C SER A 94 -1.26 12.38 12.28
N GLY A 95 -0.89 13.61 11.92
CA GLY A 95 0.48 14.13 11.98
C GLY A 95 1.46 13.23 11.24
N ILE A 96 1.03 12.67 10.10
CA ILE A 96 1.87 11.86 9.22
C ILE A 96 2.68 12.83 8.36
N TYR A 97 3.99 12.87 8.58
CA TYR A 97 4.92 13.65 7.78
C TYR A 97 6.09 12.78 7.34
N VAL A 98 6.71 13.16 6.23
CA VAL A 98 7.86 12.44 5.66
C VAL A 98 8.99 13.44 5.50
N GLU A 99 10.14 13.12 6.09
CA GLU A 99 11.36 13.90 5.93
C GLU A 99 12.36 13.11 5.06
N PRO A 100 13.19 13.80 4.26
CA PRO A 100 14.30 13.14 3.57
C PRO A 100 15.24 12.51 4.60
N GLU A 101 15.78 11.35 4.25
CA GLU A 101 16.84 10.72 5.03
C GLU A 101 18.15 11.44 4.70
N ASN A 102 18.70 12.19 5.66
CA ASN A 102 19.92 12.98 5.51
C ASN A 102 21.13 12.15 5.08
#